data_AF-A0A0Q6FHW5-F1
#
_entry.id   AF-A0A0Q6FHW5-F1
#
_cell.length_a   1.000
_cell.length_b   1.000
_cell.length_c   1.000
_cell.angle_alpha   90.00
_cell.angle_beta   90.00
_cell.angle_gamma   90.00
#
_symmetry.space_group_name_H-M   'P 1'
#
loop_
_entity.id
_entity.type
_entity.pdbx_description
1 polymer ?
#
loop_
_entity_poly.entity_id
_entity_poly.type
_entity_poly.pdbx_seq_one_letter_code
_entity_poly.pdbx_strand_id
1 'polypeptide(L)'
;MFGVGLPEFAVIALVAVIVFGPDRLPELARQAGRFVRQVRNLANNAQTQLRDELGPEYADLKLTDLDPRVAIRRHILEAMEDDDDRTPAQSRPPLEPAVELLGPGERPPFDGEAT
;
A
#
# COMPACT_ATOMS: atom_id res chain seq x y z
N MET A 1 -8.59 9.41 27.99
CA MET A 1 -9.73 10.37 28.07
C MET A 1 -10.71 9.97 26.97
N PHE A 2 -11.97 9.74 27.34
CA PHE A 2 -13.05 9.06 26.59
C PHE A 2 -12.76 7.59 26.22
N GLY A 3 -13.00 6.68 27.18
CA GLY A 3 -13.24 5.28 26.88
C GLY A 3 -14.71 5.13 26.52
N VAL A 4 -15.04 4.88 25.25
CA VAL A 4 -16.41 4.59 24.85
C VAL A 4 -16.70 3.14 25.24
N GLY A 5 -17.41 2.96 26.34
CA GLY A 5 -17.90 1.67 26.78
C GLY A 5 -19.26 1.34 26.18
N LEU A 6 -19.76 0.15 26.50
CA LEU A 6 -21.12 -0.26 26.18
C LEU A 6 -22.21 0.76 26.59
N PRO A 7 -22.17 1.38 27.79
CA PRO A 7 -23.21 2.34 28.16
C PRO A 7 -23.17 3.61 27.32
N GLU A 8 -21.98 4.13 26.97
CA GLU A 8 -21.85 5.31 26.11
C GLU A 8 -22.37 5.03 24.68
N PHE A 9 -22.10 3.84 24.14
CA PHE A 9 -22.68 3.40 22.86
C PHE A 9 -24.20 3.34 22.90
N ALA A 10 -24.80 2.88 24.01
CA ALA A 10 -26.25 2.84 24.17
C ALA A 10 -26.87 4.25 24.15
N VAL A 11 -26.21 5.23 24.78
CA VAL A 11 -26.65 6.64 24.73
C VAL A 11 -26.60 7.19 23.30
N ILE A 12 -25.50 6.93 22.57
CA ILE A 12 -25.38 7.36 21.17
C ILE A 12 -26.47 6.70 20.30
N ALA A 13 -26.72 5.41 20.50
CA ALA A 13 -27.77 4.69 19.77
C ALA A 13 -29.16 5.27 20.07
N LEU A 14 -29.45 5.60 21.33
CA LEU A 14 -30.70 6.25 21.72
C LEU A 14 -30.87 7.62 21.05
N VAL A 15 -29.83 8.44 21.06
CA VAL A 15 -29.85 9.75 20.38
C VAL A 15 -30.07 9.58 18.87
N ALA A 16 -29.39 8.62 18.23
CA ALA A 16 -29.59 8.31 16.82
C ALA A 16 -31.05 7.89 16.53
N VAL A 17 -31.64 7.05 17.38
CA VAL A 17 -33.05 6.63 17.25
C VAL A 17 -34.00 7.81 17.37
N ILE A 18 -33.74 8.77 18.27
CA ILE A 18 -34.59 9.95 18.43
C ILE A 18 -34.49 10.88 17.21
N VAL A 19 -33.27 11.09 16.69
CA VAL A 19 -33.03 12.00 15.56
C VAL A 19 -33.56 11.45 14.24
N PHE A 20 -33.27 10.17 13.95
CA PHE A 20 -33.62 9.55 12.68
C PHE A 20 -34.99 8.84 12.73
N GLY A 21 -35.42 8.41 13.91
CA GLY A 21 -36.61 7.59 14.13
C GLY A 21 -36.29 6.08 14.19
N PRO A 22 -36.96 5.31 15.08
CA PRO A 22 -36.74 3.88 15.24
C PRO A 22 -37.09 3.07 13.99
N ASP A 23 -38.04 3.55 13.17
CA ASP A 23 -38.46 2.88 11.95
C ASP A 23 -37.50 3.12 10.77
N ARG A 24 -36.83 4.27 10.74
CA ARG A 24 -35.93 4.69 9.64
C ARG A 24 -34.55 4.04 9.75
N LEU A 25 -34.01 3.91 10.96
CA LEU A 25 -32.70 3.29 11.19
C LEU A 25 -32.53 1.89 10.58
N PRO A 26 -33.44 0.92 10.79
CA PRO A 26 -33.30 -0.41 10.20
C PRO A 26 -33.40 -0.37 8.67
N GLU A 27 -34.18 0.54 8.11
CA GLU A 27 -34.29 0.72 6.65
C GLU A 27 -32.97 1.26 6.06
N LEU A 28 -32.38 2.28 6.67
CA LEU A 28 -31.07 2.82 6.30
C LEU A 28 -29.96 1.78 6.45
N ALA A 29 -29.95 1.02 7.55
CA ALA A 29 -28.96 -0.05 7.78
C ALA A 29 -29.07 -1.14 6.70
N ARG A 30 -30.30 -1.54 6.33
CA ARG A 30 -30.53 -2.50 5.23
C ARG A 30 -30.05 -1.95 3.89
N GLN A 31 -30.30 -0.66 3.61
CA GLN A 31 -29.84 -0.03 2.38
C GLN A 31 -28.31 0.04 2.31
N ALA A 32 -27.66 0.50 3.37
CA ALA A 32 -26.20 0.52 3.49
C ALA A 32 -25.60 -0.89 3.36
N GLY A 33 -26.19 -1.90 4.01
CA GLY A 33 -25.75 -3.29 3.89
C GLY A 33 -25.84 -3.83 2.47
N ARG A 34 -26.94 -3.53 1.75
CA ARG A 34 -27.08 -3.88 0.33
C ARG A 34 -26.02 -3.19 -0.53
N PHE A 35 -25.77 -1.91 -0.30
CA PHE A 35 -24.75 -1.14 -1.00
C PHE A 35 -23.35 -1.73 -0.78
N VAL A 36 -22.97 -1.99 0.48
CA VAL A 36 -21.68 -2.62 0.81
C VAL A 36 -21.53 -3.97 0.12
N ARG A 37 -22.58 -4.80 0.12
CA ARG A 37 -22.55 -6.09 -0.59
C ARG A 37 -22.37 -5.91 -2.09
N GLN A 38 -23.03 -4.93 -2.69
CA GLN A 38 -22.90 -4.64 -4.12
C GLN A 38 -21.49 -4.17 -4.48
N VAL A 39 -20.92 -3.25 -3.69
CA VAL A 39 -19.53 -2.80 -3.85
C VAL A 39 -18.55 -3.97 -3.70
N ARG A 40 -18.75 -4.83 -2.69
CA ARG A 40 -17.90 -6.02 -2.50
C ARG A 40 -17.96 -6.97 -3.70
N ASN A 41 -19.16 -7.21 -4.23
CA ASN A 41 -19.34 -8.06 -5.41
C ASN A 41 -18.66 -7.44 -6.64
N LEU A 42 -18.79 -6.12 -6.83
CA LEU A 42 -18.14 -5.42 -7.93
C LEU A 42 -16.62 -5.52 -7.84
N ALA A 43 -16.04 -5.28 -6.65
CA ALA A 43 -14.62 -5.43 -6.41
C ALA A 43 -14.12 -6.86 -6.68
N ASN A 44 -14.84 -7.87 -6.20
CA ASN A 44 -14.50 -9.27 -6.45
C ASN A 44 -14.55 -9.62 -7.95
N ASN A 45 -15.58 -9.16 -8.66
CA ASN A 45 -15.72 -9.42 -10.09
C ASN A 45 -14.64 -8.74 -10.91
N ALA A 46 -14.30 -7.48 -10.58
CA ALA A 46 -13.20 -6.76 -11.20
C ALA A 46 -11.87 -7.49 -10.96
N GLN A 47 -11.61 -7.93 -9.72
CA GLN A 47 -10.42 -8.72 -9.40
C GLN A 47 -10.36 -10.02 -10.20
N THR A 48 -11.49 -10.71 -10.38
CA THR A 48 -11.56 -11.92 -11.22
C THR A 48 -11.25 -11.60 -12.69
N GLN A 49 -11.84 -10.55 -13.26
CA GLN A 49 -11.57 -10.14 -14.65
C GLN A 49 -10.10 -9.77 -14.87
N LEU A 50 -9.53 -8.99 -13.94
CA LEU A 50 -8.11 -8.63 -13.99
C LEU A 50 -7.21 -9.86 -13.90
N ARG A 51 -7.55 -10.86 -13.08
CA ARG A 51 -6.83 -12.13 -12.99
C ARG A 51 -6.92 -12.93 -14.29
N ASP A 52 -8.08 -12.95 -14.93
CA ASP A 52 -8.30 -13.69 -16.18
C ASP A 52 -7.57 -13.04 -17.36
N GLU A 53 -7.45 -11.70 -17.38
CA GLU A 53 -6.82 -10.95 -18.48
C GLU A 53 -5.30 -10.78 -18.33
N LEU A 54 -4.81 -10.51 -17.12
CA LEU A 54 -3.40 -10.20 -16.85
C LEU A 54 -2.62 -11.39 -16.29
N GLY A 55 -3.29 -12.50 -16.02
CA GLY A 55 -2.70 -13.69 -15.42
C GLY A 55 -2.60 -13.62 -13.89
N PRO A 56 -2.32 -14.76 -13.23
CA PRO A 56 -2.36 -14.90 -11.77
C PRO A 56 -1.36 -14.01 -11.02
N GLU A 57 -0.36 -13.45 -11.72
CA GLU A 57 0.71 -12.63 -11.14
C GLU A 57 0.23 -11.27 -10.58
N TYR A 58 -0.86 -10.72 -11.10
CA TYR A 58 -1.42 -9.43 -10.67
C TYR A 58 -2.67 -9.56 -9.78
N ALA A 59 -3.15 -10.78 -9.56
CA ALA A 59 -4.40 -11.05 -8.85
C ALA A 59 -4.28 -10.92 -7.32
N ASP A 60 -3.06 -11.00 -6.80
CA ASP A 60 -2.74 -10.96 -5.37
C ASP A 60 -2.24 -9.60 -4.90
N LEU A 61 -2.50 -8.53 -5.65
CA LEU A 61 -2.37 -7.15 -5.14
C LEU A 61 -3.37 -6.92 -4.01
N LYS A 62 -3.00 -7.34 -2.80
CA LYS A 62 -3.73 -7.03 -1.58
C LYS A 62 -3.68 -5.53 -1.37
N LEU A 63 -4.77 -4.91 -0.93
CA LEU A 63 -4.78 -3.49 -0.54
C LEU A 63 -3.66 -3.14 0.48
N THR A 64 -3.16 -4.13 1.23
CA THR A 64 -2.01 -4.01 2.14
C THR A 64 -0.65 -3.90 1.43
N ASP A 65 -0.53 -4.37 0.19
CA ASP A 65 0.71 -4.29 -0.61
C ASP A 65 0.88 -2.95 -1.33
N LEU A 66 -0.15 -2.10 -1.32
CA LEU A 66 -0.03 -0.68 -1.68
C LEU A 66 0.51 0.18 -0.53
N ASP A 67 0.84 -0.41 0.62
CA ASP A 67 1.57 0.30 1.67
C ASP A 67 3.08 0.22 1.35
N PRO A 68 3.75 1.34 1.02
CA PRO A 68 5.15 1.35 0.60
C PRO A 68 6.07 0.70 1.64
N ARG A 69 5.68 0.70 2.92
CA ARG A 69 6.44 0.07 4.00
C ARG A 69 6.47 -1.46 3.90
N VAL A 70 5.39 -2.07 3.42
CA VAL A 70 5.28 -3.53 3.26
C VAL A 70 6.08 -3.98 2.04
N ALA A 71 6.00 -3.23 0.93
CA ALA A 71 6.80 -3.48 -0.28
C ALA A 71 8.31 -3.39 -0.02
N ILE A 72 8.75 -2.36 0.71
CA ILE A 72 10.16 -2.19 1.11
C ILE A 72 10.60 -3.33 2.04
N ARG A 73 9.77 -3.70 3.02
CA ARG A 73 10.10 -4.79 3.95
C ARG A 73 10.30 -6.12 3.23
N ARG A 74 9.49 -6.42 2.21
CA ARG A 74 9.67 -7.63 1.39
C ARG A 74 10.99 -7.60 0.61
N HIS A 75 11.30 -6.50 -0.07
CA HIS A 75 12.57 -6.35 -0.80
C HIS A 75 13.80 -6.46 0.11
N ILE A 76 13.73 -5.94 1.34
CA ILE A 76 14.82 -6.05 2.31
C ILE A 76 14.98 -7.49 2.80
N LEU A 77 13.90 -8.20 3.10
CA LEU A 77 13.95 -9.60 3.52
C LEU A 77 14.52 -10.50 2.41
N GLU A 78 14.07 -10.30 1.17
CA GLU A 78 14.55 -11.03 0.00
C GLU A 78 16.05 -10.78 -0.26
N ALA A 79 16.52 -9.53 -0.12
CA ALA A 79 17.94 -9.20 -0.21
C ALA A 79 18.80 -9.82 0.92
N MET A 80 18.22 -10.00 2.10
CA MET A 80 18.90 -10.67 3.22
C MET A 80 18.94 -12.19 3.04
N GLU A 81 17.90 -12.78 2.46
CA GLU A 81 17.87 -14.21 2.14
C GLU A 81 18.89 -14.57 1.03
N ASP A 82 19.07 -13.69 0.03
CA ASP A 82 20.08 -13.85 -1.04
C ASP A 82 21.55 -13.74 -0.54
N ASP A 83 21.78 -13.04 0.58
CA ASP A 83 23.11 -12.87 1.18
C ASP A 83 23.49 -14.03 2.12
N ASP A 84 22.52 -14.75 2.72
CA ASP A 84 22.79 -15.90 3.61
C ASP A 84 23.26 -17.16 2.83
N ASP A 85 22.98 -17.26 1.52
CA ASP A 85 23.48 -18.34 0.64
C ASP A 85 24.87 -18.04 0.03
N ARG A 86 25.43 -16.84 0.26
CA ARG A 86 26.77 -16.46 -0.22
C ARG A 86 27.81 -16.67 0.87
N THR A 87 28.59 -17.74 0.71
CA THR A 87 29.84 -17.94 1.45
C THR A 87 30.68 -16.64 1.42
N PRO A 88 31.19 -16.11 2.55
CA PRO A 88 31.58 -14.70 2.71
C PRO A 88 32.91 -14.29 2.01
N ALA A 89 33.27 -14.89 0.88
CA ALA A 89 34.58 -14.72 0.25
C ALA A 89 34.60 -13.78 -0.98
N GLN A 90 33.48 -13.24 -1.45
CA GLN A 90 33.45 -12.47 -2.70
C GLN A 90 32.54 -11.24 -2.68
N SER A 91 32.83 -10.29 -1.81
CA SER A 91 32.23 -8.95 -1.87
C SER A 91 33.32 -7.87 -1.83
N ARG A 92 34.19 -7.87 -2.86
CA ARG A 92 34.81 -6.62 -3.31
C ARG A 92 33.97 -6.11 -4.48
N PRO A 93 33.16 -5.05 -4.33
CA PRO A 93 32.45 -4.50 -5.47
C PRO A 93 33.46 -4.00 -6.51
N PRO A 94 33.22 -4.23 -7.82
CA PRO A 94 33.93 -3.53 -8.88
C PRO A 94 33.80 -2.03 -8.66
N LEU A 95 34.93 -1.33 -8.71
CA LEU A 95 35.05 0.12 -8.58
C LEU A 95 33.97 0.82 -9.42
N GLU A 96 33.05 1.51 -8.75
CA GLU A 96 32.18 2.50 -9.38
C GLU A 96 33.06 3.47 -10.18
N PRO A 97 32.62 3.95 -11.37
CA PRO A 97 33.35 5.02 -12.02
C PRO A 97 33.34 6.20 -11.05
N ALA A 98 34.53 6.59 -10.59
CA ALA A 98 34.69 7.73 -9.72
C ALA A 98 34.03 8.92 -10.40
N VAL A 99 32.85 9.33 -9.91
CA VAL A 99 32.37 10.68 -10.13
C VAL A 99 33.35 11.55 -9.36
N GLU A 100 34.42 11.92 -10.04
CA GLU A 100 35.47 12.77 -9.52
C GLU A 100 34.82 14.11 -9.17
N LEU A 101 34.53 14.29 -7.89
CA LEU A 101 34.00 15.52 -7.34
C LEU A 101 35.01 16.61 -7.64
N LEU A 102 34.67 17.48 -8.60
CA LEU A 102 35.51 18.60 -9.02
C LEU A 102 35.96 19.41 -7.81
N GLY A 103 37.26 19.71 -7.74
CA GLY A 103 37.80 20.55 -6.69
C GLY A 103 37.20 21.98 -6.74
N PRO A 104 37.18 22.72 -5.62
CA PRO A 104 36.68 24.10 -5.61
C PRO A 104 37.40 24.97 -6.64
N GLY A 105 36.70 25.37 -7.70
CA GLY A 105 37.23 26.21 -8.79
C GLY A 105 37.59 25.48 -10.07
N GLU A 106 37.44 24.15 -10.13
CA GLU A 106 37.67 23.37 -11.33
C GLU A 106 36.45 23.40 -12.25
N ARG A 107 36.68 23.70 -13.53
CA ARG A 107 35.60 23.82 -14.51
C ARG A 107 35.36 22.47 -15.17
N PRO A 108 34.11 22.01 -15.27
CA PRO A 108 33.82 20.75 -15.95
C PRO A 108 34.27 20.83 -17.42
N PRO A 109 34.74 19.71 -17.99
CA PRO A 109 35.08 19.66 -19.41
C PRO A 109 33.82 19.98 -20.23
N PHE A 110 33.93 20.95 -21.14
CA PHE A 110 32.85 21.27 -22.08
C PHE A 110 33.22 20.77 -23.48
N ASP A 111 32.22 20.26 -24.18
CA ASP A 111 32.33 19.81 -25.56
C ASP A 111 32.09 21.00 -26.50
N GLY A 112 33.08 21.33 -27.33
CA GLY A 112 33.04 22.44 -28.27
C GLY A 112 32.27 22.14 -29.56
N GLU A 113 31.86 20.89 -29.78
CA GLU A 113 31.16 20.45 -30.99
C GLU A 113 29.63 20.47 -30.84
N ALA A 114 29.09 20.91 -29.69
CA ALA A 114 27.66 21.03 -29.48
C ALA A 114 27.09 22.23 -30.27
N THR A 115 26.47 21.96 -31.43
CA THR A 115 25.65 22.90 -32.24
C THR A 115 24.18 22.52 -32.18
#